data_AF-I1BNB1-F1
#
_entry.id   AF-I1BNB1-F1
#
_cell.length_a   1.000
_cell.length_b   1.000
_cell.length_c   1.000
_cell.angle_alpha   90.00
_cell.angle_beta   90.00
_cell.angle_gamma   90.00
#
_symmetry.space_group_name_H-M   'P 1'
#
loop_
_entity.id
_entity.type
_entity.pdbx_description
1 polymer ?
#
loop_
_entity_poly.entity_id
_entity_poly.type
_entity_poly.pdbx_seq_one_letter_code
_entity_poly.pdbx_strand_id
1 'polypeptide(L)'
;MSDVNHNNMGPVRPADDEAKAVFHEIKDQVVEKLNHLDNVHGLHEMDDLKRIERYVLVEYAVEEVSYGFNYFGKIHLGEGKYIHVRLMEQPFGHLKNL
;
A
#
# COMPACT_ATOMS: atom_id res chain seq x y z
N MET A 1 -2.59 19.19 -4.93
CA MET A 1 -1.75 17.97 -4.80
C MET A 1 -1.74 17.63 -3.32
N SER A 2 -2.09 16.40 -2.94
CA SER A 2 -1.98 15.97 -1.54
C SER A 2 -0.52 15.64 -1.23
N ASP A 3 0.06 16.42 -0.31
CA ASP A 3 1.42 16.26 0.23
C ASP A 3 1.37 15.30 1.40
N VAL A 4 2.41 14.50 1.64
CA VAL A 4 2.47 13.51 2.75
C VAL A 4 2.09 14.13 4.11
N ASN A 5 2.30 15.44 4.28
CA ASN A 5 1.97 16.20 5.50
C ASN A 5 0.58 16.89 5.47
N HIS A 6 -0.08 16.97 4.32
CA HIS A 6 -1.37 17.64 4.10
C HIS A 6 -2.31 16.76 3.24
N ASN A 7 -2.54 15.53 3.68
CA ASN A 7 -3.54 14.64 3.09
C ASN A 7 -4.88 14.88 3.78
N ASN A 8 -5.98 14.91 3.03
CA ASN A 8 -7.33 14.95 3.61
C ASN A 8 -7.78 13.52 3.94
N MET A 9 -6.89 12.82 4.65
CA MET A 9 -7.08 11.44 5.04
C MET A 9 -8.32 11.34 5.91
N GLY A 10 -9.27 10.49 5.51
CA GLY A 10 -10.39 10.13 6.36
C GLY A 10 -9.91 9.49 7.67
N PRO A 11 -10.82 9.25 8.63
CA PRO A 11 -10.47 8.61 9.89
C PRO A 11 -9.82 7.25 9.64
N VAL A 12 -8.73 6.97 10.37
CA VAL A 12 -8.09 5.65 10.35
C VAL A 12 -9.06 4.63 10.94
N ARG A 13 -9.26 3.53 10.21
CA ARG A 13 -10.15 2.43 10.56
C ARG A 13 -9.36 1.12 10.67
N PRO A 14 -9.79 0.20 11.55
CA PRO A 14 -9.22 -1.14 11.58
C PRO A 14 -9.48 -1.86 10.24
N ALA A 15 -8.57 -2.73 9.82
CA ALA A 15 -8.71 -3.50 8.59
C ALA A 15 -10.01 -4.34 8.56
N ASP A 16 -10.93 -3.98 7.66
CA ASP A 16 -12.09 -4.79 7.31
C ASP A 16 -11.77 -5.79 6.20
N ASP A 17 -12.70 -6.69 5.90
CA ASP A 17 -12.46 -7.79 4.96
C ASP A 17 -12.39 -7.31 3.51
N GLU A 18 -13.05 -6.19 3.18
CA GLU A 18 -12.98 -5.55 1.87
C GLU A 18 -11.60 -4.92 1.64
N ALA A 19 -11.11 -4.11 2.59
CA ALA A 19 -9.78 -3.54 2.51
C ALA A 19 -8.70 -4.63 2.48
N LYS A 20 -8.83 -5.68 3.30
CA LYS A 20 -7.90 -6.83 3.24
C LYS A 20 -7.85 -7.45 1.84
N ALA A 21 -9.00 -7.62 1.18
CA ALA A 21 -9.04 -8.17 -0.18
C ALA A 21 -8.30 -7.26 -1.17
N VAL A 22 -8.59 -5.95 -1.17
CA VAL A 22 -7.92 -4.97 -2.03
C VAL A 22 -6.40 -4.97 -1.84
N PHE A 23 -5.94 -4.92 -0.58
CA PHE A 23 -4.52 -4.92 -0.27
C PHE A 23 -3.83 -6.26 -0.55
N HIS A 24 -4.59 -7.38 -0.52
CA HIS A 24 -4.09 -8.70 -0.87
C HIS A 24 -3.90 -8.86 -2.38
N GLU A 25 -4.81 -8.34 -3.21
CA GLU A 25 -4.70 -8.41 -4.68
C GLU A 25 -3.45 -7.68 -5.21
N ILE A 26 -3.06 -6.58 -4.58
CA ILE A 26 -1.86 -5.82 -4.96
C ILE A 26 -0.57 -6.33 -4.32
N LYS A 27 -0.64 -7.35 -3.47
CA LYS A 27 0.50 -7.84 -2.69
C LYS A 27 1.71 -8.10 -3.57
N ASP A 28 1.52 -8.82 -4.68
CA ASP A 28 2.62 -9.19 -5.57
C ASP A 28 3.26 -7.96 -6.22
N GLN A 29 2.45 -6.98 -6.64
CA GLN A 29 2.95 -5.70 -7.20
C GLN A 29 3.73 -4.87 -6.16
N VAL A 30 3.27 -4.87 -4.91
CA VAL A 30 3.94 -4.16 -3.80
C VAL A 30 5.27 -4.82 -3.50
N VAL A 31 5.32 -6.16 -3.40
CA VAL A 31 6.55 -6.92 -3.16
C VAL A 31 7.54 -6.75 -4.31
N GLU A 32 7.08 -6.78 -5.56
CA GLU A 32 7.93 -6.56 -6.72
C GLU A 32 8.55 -5.16 -6.71
N LYS A 33 7.76 -4.12 -6.42
CA LYS A 33 8.27 -2.74 -6.29
C LYS A 33 9.27 -2.59 -5.14
N LEU A 34 8.98 -3.20 -3.99
CA LEU A 34 9.91 -3.18 -2.85
C LEU A 34 11.24 -3.85 -3.20
N ASN A 35 11.20 -5.02 -3.85
CA ASN A 35 12.40 -5.71 -4.32
C ASN A 35 13.17 -4.88 -5.35
N HIS A 36 12.47 -4.20 -6.25
CA HIS A 36 13.11 -3.31 -7.23
C HIS A 36 13.82 -2.14 -6.54
N LEU A 37 13.16 -1.48 -5.58
CA LEU A 37 13.75 -0.37 -4.82
C LEU A 37 14.96 -0.81 -3.99
N ASP A 38 14.90 -1.99 -3.35
CA ASP A 38 16.03 -2.53 -2.59
C ASP A 38 17.23 -2.86 -3.49
N ASN A 39 16.99 -3.45 -4.66
CA ASN A 39 18.03 -3.72 -5.65
C ASN A 39 18.67 -2.43 -6.21
N VAL A 40 17.87 -1.38 -6.42
CA VAL A 40 18.35 -0.11 -7.00
C VAL A 40 19.08 0.74 -5.98
N HIS A 41 18.63 0.75 -4.72
CA HIS A 41 19.19 1.60 -3.66
C HIS A 41 20.17 0.89 -2.73
N GLY A 42 20.36 -0.43 -2.88
CA GLY A 42 21.28 -1.22 -2.06
C GLY A 42 20.96 -1.16 -0.57
N LEU A 43 19.67 -0.97 -0.23
CA LEU A 43 19.23 -0.77 1.14
C LEU A 43 19.40 -2.05 1.98
N HIS A 44 19.44 -3.23 1.35
CA HIS A 44 19.52 -4.56 1.98
C HIS A 44 18.43 -4.79 3.05
N GLU A 45 17.41 -3.93 3.12
CA GLU A 45 16.34 -4.05 4.11
C GLU A 45 15.41 -5.20 3.72
N MET A 46 15.34 -5.55 2.43
CA MET A 46 14.52 -6.63 1.90
C MET A 46 15.19 -8.02 1.95
N ASP A 47 16.50 -8.10 2.21
CA ASP A 47 17.19 -9.39 2.37
C ASP A 47 16.65 -10.16 3.60
N ASP A 48 16.29 -9.44 4.67
CA ASP A 48 15.57 -9.99 5.82
C ASP A 48 14.09 -10.27 5.52
N LEU A 49 13.47 -9.51 4.60
CA LEU A 49 12.09 -9.74 4.15
C LEU A 49 11.93 -10.89 3.17
N LYS A 50 13.00 -11.61 2.76
CA LYS A 50 12.88 -12.82 1.91
C LYS A 50 11.92 -13.87 2.49
N ARG A 51 11.59 -13.76 3.78
CA ARG A 51 10.42 -14.39 4.39
C ARG A 51 9.44 -13.31 4.86
N ILE A 52 8.62 -12.76 3.96
CA ILE A 52 7.38 -12.09 4.38
C ILE A 52 6.48 -13.18 4.97
N GLU A 53 6.72 -13.58 6.22
CA GLU A 53 5.95 -14.62 6.89
C GLU A 53 4.51 -14.16 7.13
N ARG A 54 4.29 -12.84 7.19
CA ARG A 54 2.97 -12.21 7.33
C ARG A 54 2.86 -10.98 6.46
N TYR A 55 1.79 -10.89 5.68
CA TYR A 55 1.35 -9.67 5.02
C TYR A 55 -0.05 -9.36 5.55
N VAL A 56 -0.12 -8.62 6.66
CA VAL A 56 -1.36 -8.38 7.38
C VAL A 56 -1.65 -6.89 7.40
N LEU A 57 -2.75 -6.48 6.77
CA LEU A 57 -3.28 -5.13 6.90
C LEU A 57 -3.79 -4.93 8.34
N VAL A 58 -3.29 -3.90 9.02
CA VAL A 58 -3.66 -3.60 10.41
C VAL A 58 -4.68 -2.47 10.45
N GLU A 59 -4.36 -1.39 9.76
CA GLU A 59 -5.13 -0.15 9.73
C GLU A 59 -5.19 0.36 8.30
N TYR A 60 -6.30 1.00 7.94
CA TYR A 60 -6.43 1.68 6.68
C TYR A 60 -7.15 3.02 6.83
N ALA A 61 -6.93 3.91 5.89
CA ALA A 61 -7.69 5.15 5.74
C ALA A 61 -7.99 5.39 4.28
N VAL A 62 -9.09 6.10 4.01
CA VAL A 62 -9.54 6.42 2.67
C VAL A 62 -9.60 7.93 2.52
N GLU A 63 -9.10 8.44 1.40
CA GLU A 63 -9.24 9.83 0.98
C GLU A 63 -10.00 9.83 -0.34
N GLU A 64 -11.15 10.52 -0.36
CA GLU A 64 -11.89 10.77 -1.58
C GLU A 64 -11.21 11.89 -2.36
N VAL A 65 -10.89 11.63 -3.63
CA VAL A 65 -10.28 12.59 -4.55
C VAL A 65 -11.17 12.78 -5.78
N SER A 66 -10.97 13.88 -6.51
CA SER A 66 -11.84 14.30 -7.62
C SER A 66 -12.09 13.25 -8.71
N TYR A 67 -11.22 12.24 -8.83
CA TYR A 67 -11.31 11.17 -9.83
C TYR A 67 -11.17 9.76 -9.21
N GLY A 68 -11.48 9.58 -7.92
CA GLY A 68 -11.49 8.26 -7.29
C GLY A 68 -11.18 8.24 -5.79
N PHE A 69 -10.63 7.14 -5.32
CA PHE A 69 -10.33 6.92 -3.90
C PHE A 69 -8.85 6.58 -3.71
N ASN A 70 -8.21 7.27 -2.78
CA ASN A 70 -6.90 6.87 -2.29
C ASN A 70 -7.09 6.02 -1.03
N TYR A 71 -6.62 4.79 -1.07
CA TYR A 71 -6.50 3.93 0.09
C TYR A 71 -5.10 4.00 0.63
N PHE A 72 -4.99 4.15 1.93
CA PHE A 72 -3.73 4.12 2.64
C PHE A 72 -3.78 2.97 3.63
N GLY A 73 -2.94 1.96 3.42
CA GLY A 73 -2.89 0.77 4.25
C GLY A 73 -1.59 0.71 5.04
N LYS A 74 -1.70 0.42 6.32
CA LYS A 74 -0.56 0.05 7.17
C LYS A 74 -0.48 -1.46 7.24
N ILE A 75 0.59 -2.00 6.67
CA ILE A 75 0.77 -3.44 6.50
C ILE A 75 1.91 -3.88 7.40
N HIS A 76 1.63 -4.87 8.25
CA HIS A 76 2.63 -5.54 9.06
C HIS A 76 3.24 -6.69 8.26
N LEU A 77 4.55 -6.62 8.07
CA LEU A 77 5.33 -7.58 7.28
C LEU A 77 5.92 -8.74 8.12
N GLY A 78 5.74 -8.68 9.43
CA GLY A 78 6.42 -9.57 10.39
C GLY A 78 7.64 -8.91 11.03
N GLU A 79 8.16 -9.52 12.08
CA GLU A 79 9.34 -9.05 12.83
C GLU A 79 9.27 -7.59 13.32
N GLY A 80 8.06 -7.05 13.52
CA GLY A 80 7.87 -5.66 13.93
C GLY A 80 8.10 -4.63 12.81
N LYS A 81 8.26 -5.08 11.55
CA LYS A 81 8.40 -4.21 10.38
C LYS A 81 7.02 -3.84 9.81
N TYR A 82 6.81 -2.56 9.53
CA TYR A 82 5.57 -2.03 8.97
C TYR A 82 5.87 -1.21 7.72
N ILE A 83 5.02 -1.36 6.70
CA ILE A 83 5.02 -0.49 5.52
C ILE A 83 3.71 0.29 5.44
N HIS A 84 3.80 1.49 4.87
CA HIS A 84 2.64 2.27 4.47
C HIS A 84 2.50 2.20 2.96
N VAL A 85 1.37 1.67 2.49
CA VAL A 85 1.05 1.53 1.08
C VAL A 85 -0.05 2.50 0.73
N ARG A 86 0.17 3.30 -0.32
CA ARG A 86 -0.87 4.15 -0.93
C ARG A 86 -1.31 3.52 -2.24
N LEU A 87 -2.61 3.24 -2.34
CA LEU A 87 -3.26 2.78 -3.56
C LEU A 87 -4.22 3.87 -4.05
N MET A 88 -4.21 4.13 -5.35
CA MET A 88 -5.20 4.97 -6.01
C MET A 88 -6.14 4.07 -6.81
N GLU A 89 -7.42 4.03 -6.41
CA GLU A 89 -8.50 3.38 -7.14
C GLU A 89 -9.24 4.42 -7.99
N GLN A 90 -9.42 4.14 -9.28
CA GLN A 90 -10.15 5.00 -10.22
C GLN A 90 -11.48 4.35 -10.60
N PRO A 91 -12.64 5.00 -10.36
CA PRO A 91 -13.98 4.43 -10.56
C PRO A 91 -14.39 4.28 -12.04
N PHE A 92 -13.58 4.75 -12.99
CA PHE A 92 -13.84 4.59 -14.43
C PHE A 92 -12.61 4.04 -15.17
N GLY A 93 -12.69 2.74 -15.43
CA GLY A 93 -12.21 2.05 -16.63
C GLY A 93 -10.89 2.50 -17.27
N HIS A 94 -9.91 1.59 -17.25
CA HIS A 94 -9.23 1.11 -18.45
C HIS A 94 -8.97 2.17 -19.54
N LEU A 95 -8.05 3.10 -19.28
CA LEU A 95 -7.29 3.74 -20.34
C LEU A 95 -5.82 3.46 -20.06
N LYS A 96 -5.36 2.31 -20.55
CA LYS A 96 -4.06 2.26 -21.23
C LYS A 96 -3.98 3.51 -22.08
N ASN A 97 -2.98 4.36 -21.90
CA ASN A 97 -2.37 5.11 -23.00
C ASN A 97 -1.10 5.84 -22.55
N LEU A 98 -0.01 5.39 -23.21
CA LEU A 98 1.30 5.99 -23.46
C LEU A 98 2.18 6.39 -22.28
#